data_AF-A0A1V6RFK2-F1
#
_entry.id   AF-A0A1V6RFK2-F1
#
_cell.length_a   1.000
_cell.length_b   1.000
_cell.length_c   1.000
_cell.angle_alpha   90.00
_cell.angle_beta   90.00
_cell.angle_gamma   90.00
#
_symmetry.space_group_name_H-M   'P 1'
#
loop_
_entity.id
_entity.type
_entity.pdbx_description
1 polymer ?
#
loop_
_entity_poly.entity_id
_entity_poly.type
_entity_poly.pdbx_seq_one_letter_code
_entity_poly.pdbx_strand_id
1 'polypeptide(L)'
;MVRFLSDERRAPIPNTQPLLVIGAGLPRTATSSLQAALEELNMGPCLHMAQIIPHSSQQELLIAATYTKDAATRQKQLYTLISGYAARGDVGGELWAESEVLFYGYFRCSWVSLED
;
A
#
# COMPACT_ATOMS: atom_id res chain seq x y z
N MET A 1 8.28 -4.64 -16.19
CA MET A 1 9.31 -3.57 -16.19
C MET A 1 9.30 -2.90 -14.84
N VAL A 2 10.41 -2.97 -14.10
CA VAL A 2 10.50 -2.44 -12.73
C VAL A 2 10.50 -0.91 -12.75
N ARG A 3 9.67 -0.28 -11.91
CA ARG A 3 9.47 1.17 -11.88
C ARG A 3 10.00 1.75 -10.58
N PHE A 4 11.23 2.25 -10.64
CA PHE A 4 11.92 2.75 -9.44
C PHE A 4 11.61 4.21 -9.12
N LEU A 5 11.25 5.02 -10.12
CA LEU A 5 11.17 6.48 -9.99
C LEU A 5 9.73 7.02 -10.16
N SER A 6 9.02 6.58 -11.19
CA SER A 6 7.67 7.09 -11.48
C SER A 6 6.81 6.03 -12.15
N ASP A 7 5.54 6.00 -11.78
CA ASP A 7 4.50 5.16 -12.35
C ASP A 7 3.28 6.02 -12.73
N GLU A 8 3.14 6.28 -14.03
CA GLU A 8 2.04 7.09 -14.60
C GLU A 8 0.72 6.30 -14.78
N ARG A 9 0.65 5.05 -14.29
CA ARG A 9 -0.62 4.32 -14.29
C ARG A 9 -1.60 5.01 -13.36
N ARG A 10 -2.84 5.14 -13.85
CA ARG A 10 -3.95 5.60 -13.02
C ARG A 10 -4.15 4.65 -11.84
N ALA A 11 -4.50 5.23 -10.69
CA ALA A 11 -4.95 4.46 -9.54
C ALA A 11 -6.11 3.52 -9.94
N PRO A 12 -6.16 2.30 -9.38
CA PRO A 12 -7.27 1.39 -9.58
C PRO A 12 -8.56 2.00 -9.03
N ILE A 13 -9.69 1.52 -9.54
CA ILE A 13 -10.99 1.92 -9.04
C ILE A 13 -11.12 1.43 -7.58
N PRO A 14 -11.58 2.28 -6.63
CA PRO A 14 -11.75 1.88 -5.24
C PRO A 14 -12.57 0.59 -5.09
N ASN A 15 -12.20 -0.24 -4.12
CA ASN A 15 -12.86 -1.52 -3.77
C ASN A 15 -12.92 -2.56 -4.90
N THR A 16 -12.09 -2.44 -5.95
CA THR A 16 -12.01 -3.44 -7.04
C THR A 16 -11.34 -4.75 -6.59
N GLN A 17 -10.39 -4.66 -5.65
CA GLN A 17 -9.61 -5.79 -5.15
C GLN A 17 -9.47 -5.69 -3.62
N PRO A 18 -9.53 -6.81 -2.89
CA PRO A 18 -9.18 -6.83 -1.47
C PRO A 18 -7.65 -6.69 -1.31
N LEU A 19 -7.23 -6.08 -0.21
CA LEU A 19 -5.81 -6.04 0.17
C LEU A 19 -5.38 -7.44 0.68
N LEU A 20 -4.40 -8.03 0.01
CA LEU A 20 -3.89 -9.39 0.30
C LEU A 20 -2.50 -9.36 0.96
N VAL A 21 -1.63 -8.44 0.55
CA VAL A 21 -0.23 -8.39 1.00
C VAL A 21 0.14 -7.00 1.52
N ILE A 22 0.73 -6.97 2.71
CA ILE A 22 1.28 -5.76 3.33
C ILE A 22 2.80 -5.91 3.41
N GLY A 23 3.51 -5.17 2.57
CA GLY A 23 4.96 -5.05 2.63
C GLY A 23 5.37 -3.99 3.65
N ALA A 24 5.69 -4.42 4.87
CA ALA A 24 6.15 -3.55 5.96
C ALA A 24 7.63 -3.09 5.82
N GLY A 25 8.27 -3.36 4.67
CA GLY A 25 9.65 -2.95 4.40
C GLY A 25 9.78 -1.43 4.27
N LEU A 26 10.83 -0.88 4.86
CA LEU A 26 11.19 0.54 4.72
C LEU A 26 11.67 0.87 3.30
N PRO A 27 11.68 2.15 2.91
CA PRO A 27 12.28 2.55 1.65
C PRO A 27 13.71 2.04 1.51
N ARG A 28 14.08 1.64 0.28
CA ARG A 28 15.39 1.04 -0.05
C ARG A 28 15.63 -0.39 0.45
N THR A 29 14.62 -1.07 0.98
CA THR A 29 14.70 -2.51 1.36
C THR A 29 14.17 -3.44 0.25
N ALA A 30 14.50 -3.13 -1.01
CA ALA A 30 14.02 -3.86 -2.19
C ALA A 30 12.48 -3.86 -2.41
N THR A 31 11.78 -2.83 -1.90
CA THR A 31 10.33 -2.63 -2.05
C THR A 31 9.86 -2.56 -3.51
N SER A 32 10.65 -1.98 -4.42
CA SER A 32 10.32 -1.95 -5.85
C SER A 32 10.48 -3.32 -6.54
N SER A 33 11.42 -4.15 -6.08
CA SER A 33 11.56 -5.53 -6.57
C SER A 33 10.39 -6.38 -6.08
N LEU A 34 9.98 -6.21 -4.83
CA LEU A 34 8.78 -6.85 -4.27
C LEU A 34 7.52 -6.45 -5.04
N GLN A 35 7.35 -5.15 -5.35
CA GLN A 35 6.25 -4.67 -6.19
C GLN A 35 6.19 -5.42 -7.53
N ALA A 36 7.33 -5.51 -8.23
CA ALA A 36 7.40 -6.19 -9.52
C ALA A 36 7.05 -7.68 -9.41
N ALA A 37 7.57 -8.37 -8.38
CA ALA A 37 7.26 -9.78 -8.16
C ALA A 37 5.77 -10.04 -7.91
N LEU A 38 5.11 -9.20 -7.10
CA LEU A 38 3.68 -9.32 -6.82
C LEU A 38 2.81 -9.09 -8.07
N GLU A 39 3.21 -8.14 -8.92
CA GLU A 39 2.55 -7.88 -10.20
C GLU A 39 2.78 -9.03 -11.21
N GLU A 40 4.00 -9.60 -11.26
CA GLU A 40 4.33 -10.75 -12.11
C GLU A 40 3.57 -12.03 -11.71
N LEU A 41 3.30 -12.20 -10.40
CA LEU A 41 2.46 -13.28 -9.87
C LEU A 41 0.96 -13.04 -10.08
N ASN A 42 0.56 -11.99 -10.81
CA ASN A 42 -0.83 -11.60 -11.05
C ASN A 42 -1.65 -11.36 -9.78
N MET A 43 -1.01 -10.94 -8.68
CA MET A 43 -1.72 -10.67 -7.43
C MET A 43 -2.53 -9.37 -7.48
N GLY A 44 -2.34 -8.54 -8.51
CA GLY A 44 -3.03 -7.28 -8.72
C GLY A 44 -2.12 -6.06 -8.56
N PRO A 45 -2.65 -4.83 -8.71
CA PRO A 45 -1.85 -3.64 -8.60
C PRO A 45 -1.31 -3.49 -7.17
N CYS A 46 -0.02 -3.21 -7.07
CA CYS A 46 0.67 -2.99 -5.80
C CYS A 46 0.96 -1.50 -5.61
N LEU A 47 0.42 -0.91 -4.52
CA LEU A 47 0.66 0.49 -4.17
C LEU A 47 2.11 0.69 -3.71
N HIS A 48 2.84 1.55 -4.40
CA HIS A 48 4.25 1.89 -4.12
C HIS A 48 4.45 3.41 -4.17
N MET A 49 5.50 3.95 -3.53
CA MET A 49 5.75 5.40 -3.55
C MET A 49 5.92 5.95 -4.98
N ALA A 50 6.45 5.14 -5.88
CA ALA A 50 6.54 5.43 -7.31
C ALA A 50 5.18 5.73 -7.98
N GLN A 51 4.06 5.27 -7.41
CA GLN A 51 2.70 5.62 -7.84
C GLN A 51 2.15 6.86 -7.14
N ILE A 52 2.64 7.19 -5.95
CA ILE A 52 2.16 8.36 -5.21
C ILE A 52 2.85 9.64 -5.72
N ILE A 53 4.17 9.59 -5.95
CA ILE A 53 4.98 10.74 -6.37
C ILE A 53 4.47 11.42 -7.65
N PRO A 54 4.04 10.74 -8.72
CA PRO A 54 3.53 11.44 -9.91
C PRO A 54 2.10 11.98 -9.75
N HIS A 55 1.35 11.57 -8.72
CA HIS A 55 -0.07 11.89 -8.57
C HIS A 55 -0.33 12.80 -7.35
N SER A 56 -0.53 14.11 -7.60
CA SER A 56 -0.75 15.10 -6.54
C SER A 56 -1.89 14.76 -5.59
N SER A 57 -3.01 14.22 -6.09
CA SER A 57 -4.14 13.80 -5.26
C SER A 57 -3.78 12.68 -4.27
N GLN A 58 -2.89 11.76 -4.66
CA GLN A 58 -2.41 10.71 -3.76
C GLN A 58 -1.40 11.27 -2.75
N GLN A 59 -0.54 12.20 -3.16
CA GLN A 59 0.36 12.90 -2.25
C GLN A 59 -0.42 13.66 -1.17
N GLU A 60 -1.45 14.42 -1.56
CA GLU A 60 -2.29 15.18 -0.63
C GLU A 60 -2.97 14.26 0.40
N LEU A 61 -3.49 13.12 -0.05
CA LEU A 61 -4.07 12.11 0.85
C LEU A 61 -3.04 11.51 1.82
N LEU A 62 -1.84 11.18 1.33
CA LEU A 62 -0.75 10.64 2.16
C LEU A 62 -0.27 11.68 3.18
N ILE A 63 -0.08 12.93 2.76
CA ILE A 63 0.31 14.06 3.61
C ILE A 63 -0.76 14.29 4.68
N ALA A 64 -2.04 14.37 4.29
CA ALA A 64 -3.15 14.53 5.22
C ALA A 64 -3.18 13.40 6.26
N ALA A 65 -2.98 12.15 5.84
CA ALA A 65 -2.93 11.00 6.75
C ALA A 65 -1.71 11.05 7.70
N THR A 66 -0.57 11.55 7.22
CA THR A 66 0.66 11.69 8.01
C THR A 66 0.48 12.65 9.18
N TYR A 67 -0.19 13.79 8.95
CA TYR A 67 -0.40 14.83 9.95
C TYR A 67 -1.67 14.64 10.80
N THR A 68 -2.53 13.67 10.46
CA THR A 68 -3.75 13.40 11.21
C THR A 68 -3.44 12.66 12.51
N LYS A 69 -3.77 13.29 13.66
CA LYS A 69 -3.56 12.72 15.01
C LYS A 69 -4.64 11.71 15.40
N ASP A 70 -5.88 11.91 14.96
CA ASP A 70 -6.98 11.01 15.26
C ASP A 70 -6.85 9.69 14.49
N ALA A 71 -6.81 8.58 15.21
CA ALA A 71 -6.57 7.26 14.62
C ALA A 71 -7.71 6.84 13.67
N ALA A 72 -8.97 7.13 14.01
CA ALA A 72 -10.11 6.74 13.19
C ALA A 72 -10.16 7.50 11.86
N THR A 73 -9.88 8.80 11.89
CA THR A 73 -9.80 9.64 10.68
C THR A 73 -8.61 9.23 9.82
N ARG A 74 -7.44 9.01 10.43
CA ARG A 74 -6.24 8.52 9.74
C ARG A 74 -6.54 7.20 9.04
N GLN A 75 -7.15 6.24 9.73
CA GLN A 75 -7.48 4.94 9.14
C GLN A 75 -8.40 5.03 7.92
N LYS A 76 -9.36 5.97 7.90
CA LYS A 76 -10.23 6.21 6.73
C LYS A 76 -9.47 6.80 5.54
N GLN A 77 -8.59 7.76 5.77
CA GLN A 77 -7.75 8.36 4.73
C GLN A 77 -6.82 7.31 4.11
N LEU A 78 -6.22 6.52 4.99
CA LEU A 78 -5.35 5.41 4.65
C LEU A 78 -6.08 4.30 3.87
N TYR A 79 -7.30 3.93 4.29
CA TYR A 79 -8.17 3.02 3.53
C TYR A 79 -8.47 3.56 2.13
N THR A 80 -8.77 4.86 2.03
CA THR A 80 -9.04 5.51 0.75
C THR A 80 -7.83 5.45 -0.19
N LEU A 81 -6.62 5.64 0.34
CA LEU A 81 -5.38 5.58 -0.43
C LEU A 81 -5.08 4.17 -0.98
N ILE A 82 -5.35 3.13 -0.20
CA ILE A 82 -5.06 1.73 -0.58
C ILE A 82 -6.22 1.04 -1.30
N SER A 83 -7.42 1.65 -1.33
CA SER A 83 -8.61 1.02 -1.87
C SER A 83 -8.43 0.68 -3.35
N GLY A 84 -8.68 -0.58 -3.71
CA GLY A 84 -8.50 -1.09 -5.08
C GLY A 84 -7.11 -1.66 -5.37
N TYR A 85 -6.15 -1.52 -4.46
CA TYR A 85 -4.85 -2.20 -4.55
C TYR A 85 -4.89 -3.54 -3.81
N ALA A 86 -4.29 -4.56 -4.43
CA ALA A 86 -4.20 -5.89 -3.83
C ALA A 86 -2.97 -6.07 -2.94
N ALA A 87 -1.96 -5.22 -3.13
CA ALA A 87 -0.77 -5.21 -2.31
C ALA A 87 -0.25 -3.78 -2.09
N ARG A 88 0.67 -3.64 -1.15
CA ARG A 88 1.33 -2.37 -0.82
C ARG A 88 2.76 -2.59 -0.36
N GLY A 89 3.66 -1.66 -0.70
CA GLY A 89 5.00 -1.55 -0.12
C GLY A 89 5.53 -0.12 -0.20
N ASP A 90 6.62 0.20 0.50
CA ASP A 90 7.33 1.50 0.44
C ASP A 90 6.59 2.72 1.01
N VAL A 91 5.26 2.65 1.13
CA VAL A 91 4.44 3.74 1.64
C VAL A 91 4.42 3.68 3.17
N GLY A 92 5.36 4.39 3.79
CA GLY A 92 5.35 4.82 5.19
C GLY A 92 4.96 3.76 6.22
N GLY A 93 5.66 2.62 6.31
CA GLY A 93 5.39 1.59 7.34
C GLY A 93 5.29 2.12 8.78
N GLU A 94 5.96 3.24 9.07
CA GLU A 94 5.92 3.96 10.35
C GLU A 94 4.55 4.56 10.69
N LEU A 95 3.80 5.05 9.69
CA LEU A 95 2.44 5.57 9.90
C LEU A 95 1.44 4.48 10.28
N TRP A 96 1.82 3.22 10.07
CA TRP A 96 0.93 2.08 10.12
C TRP A 96 1.25 1.12 11.25
N ALA A 97 2.45 1.12 11.82
CA ALA A 97 2.86 0.20 12.90
C ALA A 97 1.87 0.12 14.08
N GLU A 98 1.23 1.23 14.48
CA GLU A 98 0.20 1.21 15.54
C GLU A 98 -1.21 0.85 15.04
N SER A 99 -1.47 1.04 13.75
CA SER A 99 -2.77 0.72 13.12
C SER A 99 -2.83 -0.68 12.48
N GLU A 100 -1.68 -1.33 12.26
CA GLU A 100 -1.55 -2.69 11.71
C GLU A 100 -2.23 -3.73 12.59
N VAL A 101 -2.17 -3.57 13.92
CA VAL A 101 -2.84 -4.47 14.88
C VAL A 101 -4.38 -4.38 14.76
N LEU A 102 -4.93 -3.21 14.42
CA LEU A 102 -6.36 -3.02 14.15
C LEU A 102 -6.74 -3.39 12.71
N PHE A 103 -5.82 -3.21 11.75
CA PHE A 103 -6.01 -3.61 10.36
C PHE A 103 -6.11 -5.13 10.21
N TYR A 104 -5.30 -5.89 10.96
CA TYR A 104 -5.34 -7.36 11.05
C TYR A 104 -6.68 -7.89 11.59
N GLY A 105 -7.40 -7.10 12.38
CA GLY A 105 -8.72 -7.47 12.90
C GLY A 105 -9.86 -7.29 11.90
N TYR A 106 -9.69 -6.43 10.88
CA TYR A 106 -10.74 -6.10 9.91
C TYR A 106 -10.52 -6.76 8.55
N PHE A 107 -9.27 -6.99 8.16
CA PHE A 107 -8.90 -7.80 7.01
C PHE A 107 -8.32 -9.11 7.51
N ARG A 108 -9.02 -10.21 7.21
CA ARG A 108 -8.53 -11.56 7.44
C ARG A 108 -7.37 -11.81 6.48
N CYS A 109 -6.18 -11.32 6.83
CA CYS A 109 -4.92 -11.72 6.21
C CYS A 109 -4.83 -13.23 6.39
N SER A 110 -5.15 -13.98 5.33
CA SER A 110 -4.75 -15.38 5.28
C SER A 110 -3.24 -15.34 5.16
N TRP A 111 -2.57 -15.66 6.27
CA TRP A 111 -1.15 -15.99 6.28
C TRP A 111 -0.95 -17.09 5.23
N VAL A 112 -0.50 -16.73 4.04
CA VAL A 112 0.06 -17.72 3.11
C VAL A 112 1.50 -17.89 3.59
N SER A 113 1.68 -18.88 4.48
CA SER A 113 3.00 -19.48 4.69
C SER A 113 3.37 -20.09 3.34
N LEU A 114 4.24 -19.41 2.59
CA LEU A 114 4.95 -20.03 1.46
C LEU A 114 6.02 -20.93 2.07
N GLU A 115 5.57 -22.07 2.59
CA GLU A 115 6.40 -23.22 2.91
C GLU A 115 6.07 -24.29 1.86
N ASP A 116 6.95 -24.41 0.85
CA ASP A 116 7.20 -25.65 0.12
C ASP A 116 8.67 -26.02 0.33
#